data_AF-A0A5S3PVT7-F1
#
_entry.id   AF-A0A5S3PVT7-F1
#
_cell.length_a   1.000
_cell.length_b   1.000
_cell.length_c   1.000
_cell.angle_alpha   90.00
_cell.angle_beta   90.00
_cell.angle_gamma   90.00
#
_symmetry.space_group_name_H-M   'P 1'
#
loop_
_entity.id
_entity.type
_entity.pdbx_description
1 polymer ?
#
loop_
_entity_poly.entity_id
_entity_poly.type
_entity_poly.pdbx_seq_one_letter_code
_entity_poly.pdbx_strand_id
1 'polypeptide(L)'
;MEQEKFEIWMMEYLSGDLDESRKQEFENYLKNSSKHREEFETVAETWNQIDALEVPEPSKMMDASFFDMLNSEIEKKENKKSNWFVNLKSFFDPIQTPQLAFGMLLLAIGLGIGYFLNSSPFEQNIQETVVSNSTNETEEVREQLVLTLLEQPSANKRLQAVNEAAKLNKANQRIIEALFFTLNKDPNINVRLVAIESLARYVETPEVRMGLVKSIALQDSPLVQIALADLMVKLQEKTSIESMEKLLEKPDINNTVKQKLEQSINQII
;
A
#
# COMPACT_ATOMS: atom_id res chain seq x y z
N MET A 1 25.23 -28.17 -20.24
CA MET A 1 24.26 -27.26 -19.59
C MET A 1 24.09 -26.06 -20.51
N GLU A 2 22.88 -25.50 -20.60
CA GLU A 2 22.66 -24.21 -21.28
C GLU A 2 23.26 -23.08 -20.43
N GLN A 3 23.71 -21.99 -21.06
CA GLN A 3 24.39 -20.87 -20.40
C GLN A 3 23.54 -20.26 -19.27
N GLU A 4 22.25 -20.01 -19.55
CA GLU A 4 21.31 -19.44 -18.57
C GLU A 4 21.17 -20.32 -17.32
N LYS A 5 21.07 -21.65 -17.52
CA LYS A 5 21.01 -22.61 -16.41
C LYS A 5 22.32 -22.66 -15.62
N PHE A 6 23.47 -22.53 -16.30
CA PHE A 6 24.77 -22.47 -15.65
C PHE A 6 24.91 -21.23 -14.76
N GLU A 7 24.51 -20.05 -15.24
CA GLU A 7 24.56 -18.80 -14.48
C GLU A 7 23.68 -18.87 -13.22
N ILE A 8 22.47 -19.40 -13.33
CA ILE A 8 21.57 -19.58 -12.18
C ILE A 8 22.21 -20.53 -11.15
N TRP A 9 22.69 -21.70 -11.59
CA TRP A 9 23.27 -22.69 -10.68
C TRP A 9 24.58 -22.22 -10.06
N MET A 10 25.38 -21.44 -10.78
CA MET A 10 26.59 -20.81 -10.24
C MET A 10 26.24 -19.84 -9.10
N MET A 11 25.23 -18.99 -9.27
CA MET A 11 24.80 -18.07 -8.23
C MET A 11 24.23 -18.80 -7.01
N GLU A 12 23.35 -19.79 -7.22
CA GLU A 12 22.78 -20.64 -6.16
C GLU A 12 23.88 -21.42 -5.40
N TYR A 13 24.93 -21.86 -6.10
CA TYR A 13 26.06 -22.57 -5.49
C TYR A 13 26.88 -21.62 -4.60
N LEU A 14 27.17 -20.40 -5.07
CA LEU A 14 27.97 -19.42 -4.31
C LEU A 14 27.23 -18.86 -3.09
N SER A 15 25.90 -18.71 -3.18
CA SER A 15 25.07 -18.28 -2.05
C SER A 15 24.77 -19.39 -1.05
N GLY A 16 25.04 -20.66 -1.40
CA GLY A 16 24.75 -21.82 -0.55
C GLY A 16 23.29 -22.29 -0.61
N ASP A 17 22.52 -21.84 -1.60
CA ASP A 17 21.10 -22.16 -1.78
C ASP A 17 20.84 -23.39 -2.67
N LEU A 18 21.89 -23.94 -3.30
CA LEU A 18 21.80 -25.11 -4.16
C LEU A 18 21.69 -26.41 -3.33
N ASP A 19 20.71 -27.27 -3.63
CA ASP A 19 20.56 -28.53 -2.91
C ASP A 19 21.70 -29.52 -3.17
N GLU A 20 21.90 -30.45 -2.22
CA GLU A 20 23.02 -31.38 -2.21
C GLU A 20 23.10 -32.28 -3.46
N SER A 21 21.96 -32.64 -4.05
CA SER A 21 21.93 -33.45 -5.27
C SER A 21 22.37 -32.63 -6.49
N ARG A 22 21.85 -31.40 -6.63
CA ARG A 22 22.24 -30.46 -7.69
C ARG A 22 23.68 -30.00 -7.54
N LYS A 23 24.18 -29.86 -6.32
CA LYS A 23 25.56 -29.51 -6.02
C LYS A 23 26.55 -30.53 -6.60
N GLN A 24 26.31 -31.82 -6.35
CA GLN A 24 27.15 -32.89 -6.91
C GLN A 24 27.09 -32.93 -8.44
N GLU A 25 25.92 -32.69 -9.03
CA GLU A 25 25.75 -32.60 -10.48
C GLU A 25 26.54 -31.42 -11.07
N PHE A 26 26.47 -30.26 -10.42
CA PHE A 26 27.18 -29.04 -10.81
C PHE A 26 28.70 -29.20 -10.72
N GLU A 27 29.22 -29.76 -9.62
CA GLU A 27 30.66 -30.04 -9.47
C GLU A 27 31.16 -31.03 -10.52
N ASN A 28 30.37 -32.06 -10.84
CA ASN A 28 30.70 -33.00 -11.91
C ASN A 28 30.64 -32.33 -13.29
N TYR A 29 29.71 -31.39 -13.51
CA TYR A 29 29.66 -30.60 -14.73
C TYR A 29 30.91 -29.72 -14.91
N LEU A 30 31.34 -29.05 -13.85
CA LEU A 30 32.57 -28.23 -13.82
C LEU A 30 33.84 -29.07 -14.07
N LYS A 31 33.84 -30.36 -13.71
CA LYS A 31 34.94 -31.30 -14.05
C LYS A 31 35.08 -31.53 -15.56
N ASN A 32 33.96 -31.50 -16.28
CA ASN A 32 33.89 -31.86 -17.70
C ASN A 32 33.90 -30.67 -18.65
N SER A 33 33.74 -29.43 -18.16
CA SER A 33 33.73 -28.23 -19.00
C SER A 33 34.82 -27.23 -18.58
N SER A 34 35.88 -27.11 -19.39
CA SER A 34 36.97 -26.17 -19.13
C SER A 34 36.52 -24.71 -19.17
N LYS A 35 35.69 -24.35 -20.16
CA LYS A 35 35.16 -22.98 -20.31
C LYS A 35 34.39 -22.50 -19.09
N HIS A 36 33.41 -23.29 -18.64
CA HIS A 36 32.55 -22.92 -17.51
C HIS A 36 33.29 -22.99 -16.17
N ARG A 37 34.37 -23.79 -16.06
CA ARG A 37 35.24 -23.77 -14.90
C ARG A 37 35.97 -22.44 -14.76
N GLU A 38 36.55 -21.94 -15.84
CA GLU A 38 37.26 -20.64 -15.84
C GLU A 38 36.31 -19.49 -15.49
N GLU A 39 35.09 -19.51 -16.05
CA GLU A 39 34.03 -18.54 -15.72
C GLU A 39 33.63 -18.61 -14.23
N PHE A 40 33.43 -19.82 -13.70
CA PHE A 40 33.12 -20.05 -12.29
C PHE A 40 34.23 -19.56 -11.36
N GLU A 41 35.49 -19.89 -11.66
CA GLU A 41 36.66 -19.48 -10.85
C GLU A 41 36.78 -17.96 -10.75
N THR A 42 36.53 -17.25 -11.85
CA THR A 42 36.56 -15.78 -11.90
C THR A 42 35.52 -15.15 -10.97
N VAL A 43 34.29 -15.69 -10.99
CA VAL A 43 33.20 -15.18 -10.16
C VAL A 43 33.40 -15.59 -8.70
N ALA A 44 33.84 -16.82 -8.44
CA ALA A 44 34.10 -17.34 -7.10
C ALA A 44 35.21 -16.56 -6.39
N GLU A 45 36.26 -16.15 -7.09
CA GLU A 45 37.32 -15.32 -6.52
C GLU A 45 36.78 -13.96 -6.04
N THR A 46 35.92 -13.33 -6.84
CA THR A 46 35.26 -12.06 -6.47
C THR A 46 34.31 -12.26 -5.29
N TRP A 47 33.57 -13.36 -5.27
CA TRP A 47 32.65 -13.70 -4.17
C TRP A 47 33.39 -13.87 -2.84
N ASN A 48 34.50 -14.59 -2.84
CA ASN A 48 35.34 -14.77 -1.66
C ASN A 48 35.95 -13.47 -1.14
N GLN A 49 36.26 -12.51 -2.03
CA GLN A 49 36.74 -11.19 -1.63
C GLN A 49 35.65 -10.38 -0.91
N ILE A 50 34.38 -10.53 -1.30
CA ILE A 50 33.25 -9.86 -0.65
C ILE A 50 33.01 -10.47 0.74
N ASP A 51 33.07 -11.79 0.88
CA ASP A 51 32.96 -12.48 2.18
C ASP A 51 34.11 -12.13 3.13
N ALA A 52 35.29 -11.80 2.59
CA ALA A 52 36.44 -11.38 3.37
C ALA A 52 36.36 -9.93 3.86
N LEU A 53 35.36 -9.15 3.43
CA LEU A 53 35.15 -7.79 3.93
C LEU A 53 34.58 -7.86 5.35
N GLU A 54 35.31 -7.31 6.31
CA GLU A 54 34.78 -7.07 7.64
C GLU A 54 33.60 -6.09 7.52
N VAL A 55 32.38 -6.58 7.77
CA VAL A 55 31.21 -5.72 7.90
C VAL A 55 31.35 -4.97 9.23
N PRO A 56 31.57 -3.64 9.22
CA PRO A 56 31.70 -2.92 10.48
C PRO A 56 30.37 -2.97 11.24
N GLU A 57 30.44 -3.25 12.54
CA GLU A 57 29.23 -3.15 13.36
C GLU A 57 28.72 -1.70 13.33
N PRO A 58 27.41 -1.48 13.08
CA PRO A 58 26.84 -0.15 13.11
C PRO A 58 27.08 0.47 14.48
N SER A 59 27.57 1.72 14.49
CA SER A 59 27.84 2.40 15.76
C SER A 59 26.55 2.59 16.55
N LYS A 60 26.62 2.50 17.88
CA LYS A 60 25.49 2.80 18.79
C LYS A 60 24.88 4.19 18.58
N MET A 61 25.63 5.11 17.96
CA MET A 61 25.17 6.46 17.64
C MET A 61 24.23 6.50 16.43
N MET A 62 24.29 5.51 15.55
CA MET A 62 23.43 5.42 14.36
C MET A 62 21.97 5.18 14.76
N ASP A 63 21.73 4.28 15.71
CA ASP A 63 20.39 4.05 16.27
C ASP A 63 19.89 5.31 16.97
N ALA A 64 20.72 5.95 17.79
CA ALA A 64 20.35 7.17 18.49
C ALA A 64 19.94 8.29 17.51
N SER A 65 20.73 8.53 16.45
CA SER A 65 20.39 9.52 15.41
C SER A 65 19.13 9.15 14.63
N PHE A 66 18.91 7.86 14.34
CA PHE A 66 17.70 7.39 13.68
C PHE A 66 16.44 7.65 14.53
N PHE A 67 16.46 7.25 15.81
CA PHE A 67 15.32 7.42 16.72
C PHE A 67 15.06 8.89 17.03
N ASP A 68 16.10 9.71 17.15
CA ASP A 68 15.96 11.16 17.33
C ASP A 68 15.27 11.80 16.13
N MET A 69 15.70 11.46 14.91
CA MET A 69 15.05 11.91 13.68
C MET A 69 13.60 11.41 13.57
N LEU A 70 13.34 10.14 13.90
CA LEU A 70 12.01 9.53 13.85
C LEU A 70 11.05 10.24 14.81
N ASN A 71 11.47 10.44 16.06
CA ASN A 71 10.68 11.16 17.07
C ASN A 71 10.41 12.60 16.65
N SER A 72 11.43 13.29 16.12
CA SER A 72 11.27 14.67 15.62
C SER A 72 10.23 14.78 14.49
N GLU A 73 10.09 13.75 13.64
CA GLU A 73 9.15 13.76 12.52
C GLU A 73 7.73 13.36 12.96
N ILE A 74 7.61 12.50 13.97
CA ILE A 74 6.34 12.17 14.64
C ILE A 74 5.77 13.43 15.33
N GLU A 75 6.59 14.15 16.09
CA GLU A 75 6.17 15.38 16.79
C GLU A 75 5.73 16.50 15.82
N LYS A 76 6.41 16.65 14.68
CA LYS A 76 6.00 17.61 13.63
C LYS A 76 4.64 17.30 13.03
N LYS A 77 4.23 16.03 12.97
CA LYS A 77 2.92 15.61 12.45
C LYS A 77 1.79 15.86 13.44
N GLU A 78 2.04 15.76 14.75
CA GLU A 78 1.03 16.04 15.78
C GLU A 78 0.71 17.54 15.88
N ASN A 79 1.74 18.41 15.83
CA ASN A 79 1.56 19.87 15.91
C ASN A 79 0.80 20.48 14.71
N LYS A 80 0.77 19.82 13.55
CA LYS A 80 0.01 20.30 12.37
C LYS A 80 -1.50 20.12 12.49
N LYS A 81 -2.00 19.20 13.31
CA LYS A 81 -3.46 19.00 13.46
C LYS A 81 -4.13 20.06 14.36
N SER A 82 -3.35 20.73 15.22
CA SER A 82 -3.86 21.75 16.14
C SER A 82 -4.04 23.13 15.48
N ASN A 83 -3.19 23.52 14.53
CA ASN A 83 -3.19 24.89 13.98
C ASN A 83 -4.34 25.23 13.02
N TRP A 84 -5.04 24.25 12.44
CA TRP A 84 -6.12 24.54 11.50
C TRP A 84 -7.45 24.91 12.19
N PHE A 85 -7.75 24.35 13.36
CA PHE A 85 -8.99 24.63 14.11
C PHE A 85 -8.93 25.92 14.93
N VAL A 86 -7.73 26.36 15.34
CA VAL A 86 -7.55 27.58 16.15
C VAL A 86 -7.76 28.85 15.30
N ASN A 87 -7.43 28.80 14.00
CA ASN A 87 -7.61 29.94 13.10
C ASN A 87 -9.05 30.18 12.63
N LEU A 88 -9.95 29.19 12.73
CA LEU A 88 -11.32 29.36 12.23
C LEU A 88 -12.23 30.11 13.23
N LYS A 89 -11.91 30.06 14.53
CA LYS A 89 -12.66 30.79 15.57
C LYS A 89 -12.47 32.31 15.51
N SER A 90 -11.36 32.80 14.95
CA SER A 90 -11.11 34.25 14.79
C SER A 90 -11.90 34.89 13.64
N PHE A 91 -12.48 34.10 12.73
CA PHE A 91 -13.28 34.61 11.61
C PHE A 91 -14.75 34.86 11.98
N PHE A 92 -15.22 34.31 13.11
CA PHE A 92 -16.61 34.41 13.57
C PHE A 92 -16.80 35.28 14.81
N ASP A 93 -15.81 36.12 15.15
CA ASP A 93 -16.04 37.19 16.09
C ASP A 93 -16.99 38.23 15.46
N PRO A 94 -17.99 38.77 16.18
CA PRO A 94 -18.97 39.67 15.59
C PRO A 94 -18.31 41.02 15.27
N ILE A 95 -17.88 41.18 14.02
CA ILE A 95 -17.29 42.43 13.52
C ILE A 95 -18.39 43.50 13.42
N GLN A 96 -18.47 44.36 14.43
CA GLN A 96 -19.37 45.52 14.48
C GLN A 96 -18.83 46.72 13.67
N THR A 97 -18.50 46.53 12.39
CA THR A 97 -18.11 47.66 11.53
C THR A 97 -19.03 47.76 10.31
N PRO A 98 -19.68 48.93 10.07
CA PRO A 98 -20.65 49.10 8.99
C PRO A 98 -20.06 49.01 7.56
N GLN A 99 -18.73 48.89 7.43
CA GLN A 99 -18.05 48.78 6.13
C GLN A 99 -18.21 47.39 5.48
N LEU A 100 -18.38 46.32 6.28
CA LEU A 100 -18.61 44.96 5.74
C LEU A 100 -20.03 44.78 5.19
N ALA A 101 -21.01 45.52 5.71
CA ALA A 101 -22.39 45.48 5.21
C ALA A 101 -22.48 45.98 3.77
N PHE A 102 -21.70 47.00 3.40
CA PHE A 102 -21.63 47.51 2.03
C PHE A 102 -20.99 46.49 1.08
N GLY A 103 -19.97 45.75 1.56
CA GLY A 103 -19.35 44.66 0.80
C GLY A 103 -20.32 43.50 0.55
N MET A 104 -21.05 43.06 1.58
CA MET A 104 -22.08 42.01 1.44
C MET A 104 -23.25 42.46 0.57
N LEU A 105 -23.65 43.74 0.65
CA LEU A 105 -24.69 44.31 -0.21
C LEU A 105 -24.25 44.32 -1.68
N LEU A 106 -23.04 44.79 -1.98
CA LEU A 106 -22.49 44.78 -3.34
C LEU A 106 -22.36 43.36 -3.89
N LEU A 107 -21.96 42.40 -3.05
CA LEU A 107 -21.85 40.99 -3.43
C LEU A 107 -23.22 40.38 -3.72
N ALA A 108 -24.23 40.67 -2.89
CA ALA A 108 -25.61 40.22 -3.12
C ALA A 108 -26.24 40.85 -4.38
N ILE A 109 -25.98 42.13 -4.63
CA ILE A 109 -26.43 42.83 -5.85
C ILE A 109 -25.72 42.24 -7.08
N GLY A 110 -24.41 42.00 -7.01
CA GLY A 110 -23.64 41.38 -8.09
C GLY A 110 -24.14 39.98 -8.42
N LEU A 111 -24.42 39.16 -7.41
CA LEU A 111 -25.01 37.83 -7.59
C LEU A 111 -26.43 37.89 -8.15
N GLY A 112 -27.26 38.83 -7.69
CA GLY A 112 -28.62 39.02 -8.19
C GLY A 112 -28.67 39.47 -9.66
N ILE A 113 -27.82 40.43 -10.03
CA ILE A 113 -27.68 40.90 -11.42
C ILE A 113 -27.10 39.78 -12.30
N GLY A 114 -26.08 39.05 -11.82
CA GLY A 114 -25.50 37.92 -12.54
C GLY A 114 -26.51 36.80 -12.79
N TYR A 115 -27.33 36.47 -11.80
CA TYR A 115 -28.37 35.45 -11.93
C TYR A 115 -29.49 35.88 -12.88
N PHE A 116 -29.86 37.18 -12.87
CA PHE A 116 -30.90 37.72 -13.76
C PHE A 116 -30.44 37.85 -15.22
N LEU A 117 -29.17 38.17 -15.46
CA LEU A 117 -28.58 38.25 -16.80
C LEU A 117 -28.29 36.87 -17.43
N ASN A 118 -28.21 35.80 -16.63
CA ASN A 118 -27.94 34.43 -17.09
C ASN A 118 -29.20 33.67 -17.59
N SER A 119 -30.17 34.38 -18.18
CA SER A 119 -31.45 33.80 -18.65
C SER A 119 -31.63 33.76 -20.18
N SER A 120 -30.57 33.92 -20.98
CA SER A 120 -30.65 33.70 -22.43
C SER A 120 -29.85 32.46 -22.84
N PRO A 121 -30.48 31.41 -23.41
CA PRO A 121 -29.74 30.34 -24.05
C PRO A 121 -29.32 30.82 -25.43
N PHE A 122 -28.07 31.28 -25.53
CA PHE A 122 -27.46 31.60 -26.81
C PHE A 122 -26.52 30.45 -27.19
N GLU A 123 -26.98 29.61 -28.11
CA GLU A 123 -26.12 28.70 -28.85
C GLU A 123 -25.12 29.52 -29.67
N GLN A 124 -23.85 29.54 -29.25
CA GLN A 124 -22.74 29.81 -30.16
C GLN A 124 -21.54 28.92 -29.82
N ASN A 125 -21.15 28.13 -30.81
CA ASN A 125 -19.86 27.48 -30.94
C ASN A 125 -18.74 28.53 -30.85
N ILE A 126 -18.13 28.69 -29.68
CA ILE A 126 -16.80 29.27 -29.55
C ILE A 126 -16.04 28.41 -28.53
N GLN A 127 -14.94 27.85 -29.00
CA GLN A 127 -13.96 27.13 -28.21
C GLN A 127 -13.45 28.04 -27.09
N GLU A 128 -13.93 27.84 -25.87
CA GLU A 128 -13.23 28.24 -24.66
C GLU A 128 -13.13 27.03 -23.74
N THR A 129 -11.92 26.51 -23.71
CA THR A 129 -11.39 25.46 -22.87
C THR A 129 -11.38 25.96 -21.42
N VAL A 130 -12.56 26.07 -20.80
CA VAL A 130 -12.66 26.24 -19.35
C VAL A 130 -12.48 24.86 -18.73
N VAL A 131 -11.25 24.63 -18.31
CA VAL A 131 -10.73 23.49 -17.56
C VAL A 131 -11.69 23.06 -16.45
N SER A 132 -12.54 22.09 -16.77
CA SER A 132 -13.31 21.29 -15.80
C SER A 132 -12.96 19.79 -15.88
N ASN A 133 -11.96 19.42 -16.70
CA ASN A 133 -11.59 18.03 -16.98
C ASN A 133 -10.30 17.55 -16.29
N SER A 134 -9.54 18.40 -15.59
CA SER A 134 -8.22 18.01 -15.04
C SER A 134 -8.25 17.03 -13.86
N THR A 135 -9.40 16.75 -13.24
CA THR A 135 -9.46 15.75 -12.15
C THR A 135 -9.50 14.31 -12.67
N ASN A 136 -10.10 14.06 -13.83
CA ASN A 136 -10.29 12.69 -14.31
C ASN A 136 -9.04 12.17 -15.02
N GLU A 137 -8.40 13.01 -15.84
CA GLU A 137 -7.12 12.66 -16.50
C GLU A 137 -5.99 12.40 -15.48
N THR A 138 -6.02 13.06 -14.32
CA THR A 138 -5.02 12.83 -13.25
C THR A 138 -5.31 11.61 -12.37
N GLU A 139 -6.56 11.15 -12.29
CA GLU A 139 -6.90 9.90 -11.60
C GLU A 139 -6.51 8.70 -12.47
N GLU A 140 -6.84 8.69 -13.76
CA GLU A 140 -6.50 7.58 -14.67
C GLU A 140 -4.97 7.35 -14.76
N VAL A 141 -4.19 8.42 -14.83
CA VAL A 141 -2.71 8.34 -14.79
C VAL A 141 -2.23 7.76 -13.45
N ARG A 142 -2.86 8.12 -12.33
CA ARG A 142 -2.51 7.57 -11.01
C ARG A 142 -2.91 6.10 -10.88
N GLU A 143 -4.05 5.70 -11.42
CA GLU A 143 -4.49 4.31 -11.47
C GLU A 143 -3.49 3.46 -12.27
N GLN A 144 -3.05 3.94 -13.44
CA GLN A 144 -2.04 3.25 -14.23
C GLN A 144 -0.69 3.16 -13.50
N LEU A 145 -0.28 4.22 -12.78
CA LEU A 145 0.91 4.19 -11.93
C LEU A 145 0.81 3.12 -10.85
N VAL A 146 -0.32 3.03 -10.15
CA VAL A 146 -0.58 2.01 -9.12
C VAL A 146 -0.39 0.61 -9.73
N LEU A 147 -1.05 0.34 -10.86
CA LEU A 147 -0.97 -0.97 -11.51
C LEU A 147 0.47 -1.31 -11.94
N THR A 148 1.16 -0.34 -12.55
CA THR A 148 2.56 -0.52 -12.99
C THR A 148 3.50 -0.81 -11.82
N LEU A 149 3.28 -0.15 -10.68
CA LEU A 149 4.07 -0.36 -9.46
C LEU A 149 3.74 -1.70 -8.78
N LEU A 150 2.50 -2.18 -8.86
CA LEU A 150 2.10 -3.50 -8.35
C LEU A 150 2.75 -4.66 -9.13
N GLU A 151 3.02 -4.47 -10.42
CA GLU A 151 3.69 -5.46 -11.27
C GLU A 151 5.20 -5.56 -11.01
N GLN A 152 5.78 -4.63 -10.24
CA GLN A 152 7.22 -4.62 -9.96
C GLN A 152 7.62 -5.78 -9.02
N PRO A 153 8.79 -6.41 -9.23
CA PRO A 153 9.28 -7.48 -8.36
C PRO A 153 9.66 -6.99 -6.95
N SER A 154 9.95 -5.69 -6.79
CA SER A 154 10.30 -5.10 -5.49
C SER A 154 9.09 -4.94 -4.58
N ALA A 155 9.15 -5.53 -3.37
CA ALA A 155 8.12 -5.36 -2.35
C ALA A 155 7.90 -3.89 -1.94
N ASN A 156 8.96 -3.08 -1.91
CA ASN A 156 8.85 -1.64 -1.61
C ASN A 156 8.05 -0.88 -2.67
N LYS A 157 8.19 -1.26 -3.95
CA LYS A 157 7.41 -0.66 -5.05
C LYS A 157 5.94 -1.06 -4.98
N ARG A 158 5.65 -2.33 -4.68
CA ARG A 158 4.27 -2.78 -4.47
C ARG A 158 3.64 -2.14 -3.23
N LEU A 159 4.38 -1.99 -2.14
CA LEU A 159 3.93 -1.26 -0.95
C LEU A 159 3.64 0.22 -1.26
N GLN A 160 4.50 0.86 -2.05
CA GLN A 160 4.23 2.22 -2.56
C GLN A 160 2.93 2.24 -3.38
N ALA A 161 2.74 1.29 -4.28
CA ALA A 161 1.55 1.18 -5.12
C ALA A 161 0.26 1.10 -4.28
N VAL A 162 0.23 0.21 -3.29
CA VAL A 162 -0.94 0.03 -2.41
C VAL A 162 -1.24 1.29 -1.60
N ASN A 163 -0.21 2.02 -1.16
CA ASN A 163 -0.35 3.31 -0.48
C ASN A 163 -0.88 4.41 -1.41
N GLU A 164 -0.42 4.45 -2.67
CA GLU A 164 -0.96 5.39 -3.66
C GLU A 164 -2.40 5.07 -4.01
N ALA A 165 -2.75 3.78 -4.09
CA ALA A 165 -4.12 3.33 -4.31
C ALA A 165 -5.06 3.91 -3.24
N ALA A 166 -4.67 3.89 -1.96
CA ALA A 166 -5.48 4.40 -0.84
C ALA A 166 -5.77 5.92 -0.90
N LYS A 167 -5.04 6.67 -1.74
CA LYS A 167 -5.20 8.12 -1.94
C LYS A 167 -6.14 8.46 -3.10
N LEU A 168 -6.54 7.48 -3.91
CA LEU A 168 -7.50 7.69 -4.99
C LEU A 168 -8.86 8.04 -4.41
N ASN A 169 -9.56 9.00 -5.02
CA ASN A 169 -10.88 9.41 -4.57
C ASN A 169 -11.91 8.29 -4.71
N LYS A 170 -11.80 7.53 -5.81
CA LYS A 170 -12.55 6.31 -6.06
C LYS A 170 -11.60 5.32 -6.74
N ALA A 171 -11.64 4.07 -6.30
CA ALA A 171 -10.95 3.00 -7.01
C ALA A 171 -11.90 2.38 -8.03
N ASN A 172 -11.48 2.32 -9.29
CA ASN A 172 -12.19 1.53 -10.29
C ASN A 172 -12.08 0.01 -9.98
N GLN A 173 -12.87 -0.79 -10.69
CA GLN A 173 -12.91 -2.24 -10.49
C GLN A 173 -11.53 -2.91 -10.65
N ARG A 174 -10.71 -2.43 -11.60
CA ARG A 174 -9.38 -2.99 -11.88
C ARG A 174 -8.41 -2.76 -10.71
N ILE A 175 -8.47 -1.60 -10.07
CA ILE A 175 -7.68 -1.30 -8.85
C ILE A 175 -8.14 -2.20 -7.71
N ILE A 176 -9.45 -2.34 -7.49
CA ILE A 176 -9.99 -3.21 -6.44
C ILE A 176 -9.54 -4.67 -6.63
N GLU A 177 -9.62 -5.18 -7.85
CA GLU A 177 -9.15 -6.53 -8.19
C GLU A 177 -7.65 -6.69 -7.96
N ALA A 178 -6.84 -5.70 -8.35
CA ALA A 178 -5.40 -5.72 -8.13
C ALA A 178 -5.04 -5.69 -6.63
N LEU A 179 -5.77 -4.91 -5.83
CA LEU A 179 -5.60 -4.87 -4.37
C LEU A 179 -6.00 -6.21 -3.72
N PHE A 180 -7.08 -6.86 -4.16
CA PHE A 180 -7.45 -8.19 -3.67
C PHE A 180 -6.46 -9.27 -4.10
N PHE A 181 -5.95 -9.21 -5.34
CA PHE A 181 -4.88 -10.10 -5.78
C PHE A 181 -3.65 -9.93 -4.89
N THR A 182 -3.25 -8.68 -4.62
CA THR A 182 -2.15 -8.34 -3.72
C THR A 182 -2.39 -8.89 -2.31
N LEU A 183 -3.56 -8.63 -1.71
CA LEU A 183 -3.93 -9.16 -0.39
C LEU A 183 -3.82 -10.69 -0.32
N ASN A 184 -4.26 -11.40 -1.35
CA ASN A 184 -4.38 -12.85 -1.30
C ASN A 184 -3.14 -13.60 -1.81
N LYS A 185 -2.24 -12.94 -2.55
CA LYS A 185 -1.15 -13.60 -3.28
C LYS A 185 0.23 -12.94 -3.13
N ASP A 186 0.34 -11.73 -2.59
CA ASP A 186 1.66 -11.13 -2.44
C ASP A 186 2.53 -11.94 -1.46
N PRO A 187 3.76 -12.32 -1.85
CA PRO A 187 4.64 -13.08 -0.98
C PRO A 187 5.02 -12.31 0.30
N ASN A 188 4.98 -10.97 0.27
CA ASN A 188 5.36 -10.14 1.40
C ASN A 188 4.14 -9.84 2.29
N ILE A 189 4.20 -10.29 3.55
CA ILE A 189 3.16 -10.09 4.56
C ILE A 189 2.84 -8.59 4.77
N ASN A 190 3.84 -7.71 4.76
CA ASN A 190 3.62 -6.28 4.97
C ASN A 190 2.83 -5.66 3.82
N VAL A 191 3.10 -6.08 2.57
CA VAL A 191 2.32 -5.61 1.42
C VAL A 191 0.86 -6.05 1.54
N ARG A 192 0.60 -7.30 1.99
CA ARG A 192 -0.75 -7.80 2.26
C ARG A 192 -1.47 -7.00 3.35
N LEU A 193 -0.79 -6.65 4.44
CA LEU A 193 -1.36 -5.84 5.52
C LEU A 193 -1.77 -4.45 5.02
N VAL A 194 -0.89 -3.77 4.28
CA VAL A 194 -1.21 -2.46 3.70
C VAL A 194 -2.34 -2.58 2.67
N ALA A 195 -2.47 -3.71 1.97
CA ALA A 195 -3.58 -3.95 1.05
C ALA A 195 -4.93 -4.00 1.77
N ILE A 196 -4.98 -4.56 2.99
CA ILE A 196 -6.18 -4.50 3.85
C ILE A 196 -6.52 -3.05 4.17
N GLU A 197 -5.55 -2.25 4.60
CA GLU A 197 -5.76 -0.84 4.95
C GLU A 197 -6.25 -0.01 3.76
N SER A 198 -5.70 -0.29 2.57
CA SER A 198 -6.10 0.36 1.32
C SER A 198 -7.53 -0.02 0.92
N LEU A 199 -7.86 -1.33 0.93
CA LEU A 199 -9.21 -1.82 0.70
C LEU A 199 -10.22 -1.30 1.73
N ALA A 200 -9.78 -1.07 2.98
CA ALA A 200 -10.62 -0.50 4.04
C ALA A 200 -11.13 0.92 3.71
N ARG A 201 -10.49 1.64 2.79
CA ARG A 201 -10.95 2.96 2.29
C ARG A 201 -12.19 2.85 1.40
N TYR A 202 -12.46 1.66 0.86
CA TYR A 202 -13.50 1.41 -0.13
C TYR A 202 -14.62 0.50 0.39
N VAL A 203 -14.72 0.29 1.71
CA VAL A 203 -15.71 -0.60 2.35
C VAL A 203 -17.17 -0.15 2.20
N GLU A 204 -17.40 1.10 1.81
CA GLU A 204 -18.73 1.59 1.42
C GLU A 204 -19.24 0.90 0.15
N THR A 205 -18.33 0.35 -0.67
CA THR A 205 -18.66 -0.52 -1.80
C THR A 205 -18.92 -1.94 -1.29
N PRO A 206 -20.15 -2.48 -1.43
CA PRO A 206 -20.51 -3.80 -0.88
C PRO A 206 -19.63 -4.95 -1.40
N GLU A 207 -19.22 -4.89 -2.67
CA GLU A 207 -18.33 -5.91 -3.25
C GLU A 207 -16.97 -5.98 -2.52
N VAL A 208 -16.43 -4.82 -2.12
CA VAL A 208 -15.16 -4.75 -1.37
C VAL A 208 -15.33 -5.37 0.02
N ARG A 209 -16.44 -5.07 0.69
CA ARG A 209 -16.73 -5.64 2.02
C ARG A 209 -16.82 -7.16 1.97
N MET A 210 -17.58 -7.69 1.01
CA MET A 210 -17.70 -9.14 0.79
C MET A 210 -16.38 -9.78 0.36
N GLY A 211 -15.57 -9.08 -0.44
CA GLY A 211 -14.23 -9.54 -0.81
C GLY A 211 -13.30 -9.67 0.39
N LEU A 212 -13.34 -8.72 1.32
CA LEU A 212 -12.57 -8.77 2.57
C LEU A 212 -13.01 -9.94 3.47
N VAL A 213 -14.33 -10.15 3.60
CA VAL A 213 -14.90 -11.30 4.33
C VAL A 213 -14.43 -12.64 3.75
N LYS A 214 -14.44 -12.78 2.42
CA LYS A 214 -13.95 -13.99 1.75
C LYS A 214 -12.44 -14.19 1.93
N SER A 215 -11.68 -13.10 1.98
CA SER A 215 -10.22 -13.15 2.10
C SER A 215 -9.76 -13.74 3.43
N ILE A 216 -10.57 -13.69 4.50
CA ILE A 216 -10.26 -14.27 5.83
C ILE A 216 -9.83 -15.74 5.72
N ALA A 217 -10.61 -16.55 5.00
CA ALA A 217 -10.34 -17.99 4.88
C ALA A 217 -9.15 -18.32 3.97
N LEU A 218 -8.76 -17.37 3.11
CA LEU A 218 -7.66 -17.51 2.15
C LEU A 218 -6.29 -17.19 2.74
N GLN A 219 -6.24 -16.49 3.88
CA GLN A 219 -4.98 -16.12 4.50
C GLN A 219 -4.35 -17.27 5.26
N ASP A 220 -3.04 -17.37 5.14
CA ASP A 220 -2.14 -18.30 5.83
C ASP A 220 -1.35 -17.61 6.97
N SER A 221 -1.10 -16.31 6.84
CA SER A 221 -0.35 -15.52 7.81
C SER A 221 -1.21 -15.15 9.03
N PRO A 222 -0.78 -15.50 10.26
CA PRO A 222 -1.44 -15.10 11.50
C PRO A 222 -1.68 -13.60 11.60
N LEU A 223 -0.71 -12.78 11.16
CA LEU A 223 -0.81 -11.33 11.22
C LEU A 223 -1.93 -10.79 10.31
N VAL A 224 -2.04 -11.35 9.11
CA VAL A 224 -3.06 -10.91 8.13
C VAL A 224 -4.46 -11.38 8.56
N GLN A 225 -4.57 -12.59 9.13
CA GLN A 225 -5.82 -13.10 9.72
C GLN A 225 -6.31 -12.20 10.87
N ILE A 226 -5.40 -11.81 11.78
CA ILE A 226 -5.72 -10.91 12.89
C ILE A 226 -6.15 -9.54 12.37
N ALA A 227 -5.43 -8.96 11.41
CA ALA A 227 -5.75 -7.66 10.84
C ALA A 227 -7.13 -7.64 10.16
N LEU A 228 -7.49 -8.71 9.44
CA LEU A 228 -8.83 -8.85 8.86
C LEU A 228 -9.90 -8.97 9.95
N ALA A 229 -9.67 -9.78 10.99
CA ALA A 229 -10.62 -9.91 12.10
C ALA A 229 -10.85 -8.58 12.84
N ASP A 230 -9.77 -7.81 13.06
CA ASP A 230 -9.86 -6.45 13.61
C ASP A 230 -10.67 -5.51 12.71
N LEU A 231 -10.46 -5.59 11.40
CA LEU A 231 -11.24 -4.81 10.45
C LEU A 231 -12.72 -5.19 10.51
N MET A 232 -13.05 -6.49 10.59
CA MET A 232 -14.45 -6.94 10.67
C MET A 232 -15.15 -6.43 11.94
N VAL A 233 -14.45 -6.40 13.08
CA VAL A 233 -14.96 -5.81 14.33
C VAL A 233 -15.23 -4.32 14.14
N LYS A 234 -14.26 -3.59 13.57
CA LYS A 234 -14.39 -2.15 13.33
C LYS A 234 -15.56 -1.82 12.40
N LEU A 235 -15.81 -2.66 11.40
CA LEU A 235 -16.91 -2.51 10.46
C LEU A 235 -18.24 -3.07 10.98
N GLN A 236 -18.24 -3.78 12.11
CA GLN A 236 -19.38 -4.52 12.64
C GLN A 236 -19.99 -5.47 11.59
N GLU A 237 -19.13 -6.16 10.83
CA GLU A 237 -19.54 -6.97 9.69
C GLU A 237 -19.98 -8.37 10.13
N LYS A 238 -21.29 -8.56 10.34
CA LYS A 238 -21.86 -9.83 10.82
C LYS A 238 -21.68 -10.99 9.84
N THR A 239 -21.59 -10.74 8.54
CA THR A 239 -21.36 -11.81 7.55
C THR A 239 -19.97 -12.43 7.66
N SER A 240 -19.04 -11.78 8.36
CA SER A 240 -17.70 -12.31 8.60
C SER A 240 -17.64 -13.46 9.60
N ILE A 241 -18.66 -13.61 10.46
CA ILE A 241 -18.67 -14.61 11.55
C ILE A 241 -18.48 -16.01 10.97
N GLU A 242 -19.22 -16.37 9.92
CA GLU A 242 -19.11 -17.69 9.28
C GLU A 242 -17.69 -17.95 8.73
N SER A 243 -17.04 -16.94 8.14
CA SER A 243 -15.66 -17.07 7.67
C SER A 243 -14.66 -17.26 8.82
N MET A 244 -14.90 -16.60 9.97
CA MET A 244 -14.05 -16.73 11.16
C MET A 244 -14.25 -18.09 11.85
N GLU A 245 -15.49 -18.59 11.94
CA GLU A 245 -15.80 -19.93 12.46
C GLU A 245 -15.15 -21.02 11.61
N LYS A 246 -15.24 -20.94 10.28
CA LYS A 246 -14.53 -21.86 9.38
C LYS A 246 -13.02 -21.84 9.57
N LEU A 247 -12.45 -20.70 9.92
CA LEU A 247 -11.02 -20.59 10.19
C LEU A 247 -10.66 -21.27 11.53
N LEU A 248 -11.51 -21.15 12.56
CA LEU A 248 -11.37 -21.80 13.87
C LEU A 248 -11.42 -23.33 13.80
N GLU A 249 -12.09 -23.91 12.80
CA GLU A 249 -12.17 -25.35 12.58
C GLU A 249 -10.87 -25.97 12.02
N LYS A 250 -9.91 -25.15 11.58
CA LYS A 250 -8.64 -25.68 11.03
C LYS A 250 -7.80 -26.31 12.15
N PRO A 251 -7.28 -27.54 11.97
CA PRO A 251 -6.59 -28.29 13.02
C PRO A 251 -5.29 -27.62 13.49
N ASP A 252 -4.60 -26.91 12.60
CA ASP A 252 -3.29 -26.28 12.87
C ASP A 252 -3.39 -24.76 13.06
N ILE A 253 -4.54 -24.25 13.53
CA ILE A 253 -4.70 -22.81 13.76
C ILE A 253 -3.75 -22.32 14.88
N ASN A 254 -3.10 -21.19 14.63
CA ASN A 254 -2.27 -20.52 15.62
C ASN A 254 -3.12 -20.07 16.83
N ASN A 255 -2.65 -20.33 18.06
CA ASN A 255 -3.38 -20.01 19.29
C ASN A 255 -3.75 -18.52 19.44
N THR A 256 -2.87 -17.62 19.03
CA THR A 256 -3.14 -16.16 19.07
C THR A 256 -4.24 -15.79 18.09
N VAL A 257 -4.24 -16.40 16.90
CA VAL A 257 -5.31 -16.20 15.91
C VAL A 257 -6.63 -16.74 16.46
N LYS A 258 -6.63 -17.95 17.03
CA LYS A 258 -7.81 -18.55 17.64
C LYS A 258 -8.46 -17.62 18.67
N GLN A 259 -7.67 -17.17 19.64
CA GLN A 259 -8.15 -16.23 20.68
C GLN A 259 -8.69 -14.94 20.06
N LYS A 260 -7.99 -14.41 19.03
CA LYS A 260 -8.43 -13.20 18.35
C LYS A 260 -9.77 -13.39 17.65
N LEU A 261 -9.97 -14.48 16.92
CA LEU A 261 -11.21 -14.77 16.20
C LEU A 261 -12.39 -14.93 17.17
N GLU A 262 -12.21 -15.69 18.25
CA GLU A 262 -13.22 -15.85 19.30
C GLU A 262 -13.61 -14.51 19.92
N GLN A 263 -12.62 -13.65 20.23
CA GLN A 263 -12.86 -12.30 20.71
C GLN A 263 -13.61 -11.44 19.67
N SER A 264 -13.17 -11.46 18.41
CA SER A 264 -13.76 -10.68 17.33
C SER A 264 -15.22 -11.07 17.07
N ILE A 265 -15.55 -12.37 17.07
CA ILE A 265 -16.93 -12.85 16.94
C ILE A 265 -17.80 -12.28 18.07
N ASN A 266 -17.36 -12.38 19.32
CA ASN A 266 -18.09 -11.86 20.46
C ASN A 266 -18.32 -10.34 20.42
N GLN A 267 -17.43 -9.58 19.78
CA GLN A 267 -17.54 -8.12 19.63
C GLN A 267 -18.46 -7.67 18.48
N ILE A 268 -18.83 -8.59 17.57
CA ILE A 268 -19.68 -8.31 16.41
C ILE A 268 -21.14 -8.73 16.64
N ILE A 269 -21.37 -9.71 17.52
CA ILE A 269 -22.71 -10.22 17.88
C ILE A 269 -23.54 -9.12 18.53
#